data_AF-A0A349HIE7-F1
#
_entry.id   AF-A0A349HIE7-F1
#
_cell.length_a   1.000
_cell.length_b   1.000
_cell.length_c   1.000
_cell.angle_alpha   90.00
_cell.angle_beta   90.00
_cell.angle_gamma   90.00
#
_symmetry.space_group_name_H-M   'P 1'
#
loop_
_entity.id
_entity.type
_entity.pdbx_description
1 polymer ?
#
loop_
_entity_poly.entity_id
_entity_poly.type
_entity_poly.pdbx_seq_one_letter_code
_entity_poly.pdbx_strand_id
1 'polypeptide(L)'
;LYSFHPVKHMTTGEGGMAVTDNAEYDKRMRIFRNHGITADFRQRDGWFYEMQDLGFNYRITDFQCALGLSQLSRLPEWIERRREIASKYDAEFTAMGGLNPLGKQDGAKHAYHLYVINLEGENRSEKRKQVFNYLREHGLGVQVHYIPVHLHPYYKDNFGTHEGLCPVAEEAYDGLISLPMFPLMEDEDVKQVVETVKAALAEVSGK
;
A
#
# COMPACT_ATOMS: atom_id res chain seq x y z
N LEU A 1 3.21 -7.47 -10.19
CA LEU A 1 1.82 -6.94 -10.25
C LEU A 1 1.82 -5.53 -9.71
N TYR A 2 1.01 -4.64 -10.28
CA TYR A 2 0.79 -3.27 -9.84
C TYR A 2 -0.70 -3.03 -9.61
N SER A 3 -1.03 -2.18 -8.65
CA SER A 3 -2.39 -1.72 -8.36
C SER A 3 -2.50 -0.23 -8.63
N PHE A 4 -3.63 0.18 -9.21
CA PHE A 4 -3.97 1.56 -9.53
C PHE A 4 -5.26 2.01 -8.82
N HIS A 5 -5.53 1.42 -7.66
CA HIS A 5 -6.58 1.86 -6.73
C HIS A 5 -6.32 3.32 -6.29
N PRO A 6 -7.35 4.12 -5.90
CA PRO A 6 -7.20 5.56 -5.65
C PRO A 6 -6.14 5.97 -4.64
N VAL A 7 -5.81 5.10 -3.68
CA VAL A 7 -4.80 5.38 -2.66
C VAL A 7 -3.35 5.01 -3.06
N LYS A 8 -3.13 4.48 -4.27
CA LYS A 8 -1.79 4.07 -4.74
C LYS A 8 -0.98 5.26 -5.27
N HIS A 9 0.29 5.03 -5.64
CA HIS A 9 1.17 6.10 -6.16
C HIS A 9 0.62 6.81 -7.38
N MET A 10 -0.14 6.09 -8.20
CA MET A 10 -0.98 6.59 -9.29
C MET A 10 -2.30 5.83 -9.28
N THR A 11 -3.34 6.39 -9.88
CA THR A 11 -4.65 5.73 -9.95
C THR A 11 -5.27 5.74 -11.34
N THR A 12 -6.13 4.77 -11.60
CA THR A 12 -7.04 4.70 -12.75
C THR A 12 -8.51 4.66 -12.27
N GLY A 13 -8.81 5.19 -11.09
CA GLY A 13 -10.08 5.00 -10.39
C GLY A 13 -10.16 3.61 -9.77
N GLU A 14 -10.14 2.58 -10.62
CA GLU A 14 -9.83 1.19 -10.24
C GLU A 14 -8.94 0.59 -11.32
N GLY A 15 -8.08 -0.37 -10.98
CA GLY A 15 -7.27 -1.05 -11.98
C GLY A 15 -5.97 -1.65 -11.46
N GLY A 16 -5.24 -2.27 -12.39
CA GLY A 16 -3.95 -2.87 -12.10
C GLY A 16 -3.24 -3.33 -13.37
N MET A 17 -2.00 -3.76 -13.21
CA MET A 17 -1.15 -4.23 -14.29
C MET A 17 -0.36 -5.45 -13.86
N ALA A 18 -0.43 -6.50 -14.66
CA ALA A 18 0.51 -7.62 -14.60
C ALA A 18 1.61 -7.39 -15.64
N VAL A 19 2.86 -7.62 -15.25
CA VAL A 19 4.03 -7.51 -16.13
C VAL A 19 4.80 -8.82 -16.08
N THR A 20 5.41 -9.18 -17.20
CA THR A 20 6.25 -10.36 -17.35
C THR A 20 7.22 -10.13 -18.50
N ASP A 21 8.40 -10.73 -18.41
CA ASP A 21 9.37 -10.87 -19.49
C ASP A 21 9.19 -12.18 -20.28
N ASN A 22 8.26 -13.05 -19.86
CA ASN A 22 7.95 -14.31 -20.51
C ASN A 22 6.81 -14.15 -21.53
N ALA A 23 7.10 -14.37 -22.81
CA ALA A 23 6.15 -14.23 -23.90
C ALA A 23 4.95 -15.20 -23.82
N GLU A 24 5.14 -16.40 -23.27
CA GLU A 24 4.06 -17.36 -23.05
C GLU A 24 3.08 -16.85 -21.99
N TYR A 25 3.61 -16.30 -20.89
CA TYR A 25 2.79 -15.70 -19.84
C TYR A 25 2.04 -14.46 -20.33
N ASP A 26 2.65 -13.59 -21.13
CA ASP A 26 1.96 -12.45 -21.74
C ASP A 26 0.77 -12.91 -22.59
N LYS A 27 0.98 -13.90 -23.47
CA LYS A 27 -0.09 -14.48 -24.30
C LYS A 27 -1.24 -15.02 -23.44
N ARG A 28 -0.93 -15.82 -22.42
CA ARG A 28 -1.92 -16.41 -21.52
C ARG A 28 -2.68 -15.36 -20.71
N MET A 29 -2.00 -14.34 -20.19
CA MET A 29 -2.64 -13.24 -19.45
C MET A 29 -3.61 -12.42 -20.32
N ARG A 30 -3.27 -12.18 -21.60
CA ARG A 30 -4.15 -11.45 -22.53
C ARG A 30 -5.44 -12.21 -22.86
N ILE A 31 -5.34 -13.53 -23.02
CA ILE A 31 -6.47 -14.43 -23.23
C ILE A 31 -7.33 -14.47 -21.96
N PHE A 32 -6.70 -14.72 -20.80
CA PHE A 32 -7.37 -14.84 -19.51
C PHE A 32 -8.15 -13.58 -19.12
N ARG A 33 -7.62 -12.36 -19.35
CA ARG A 33 -8.33 -11.11 -19.01
C ARG A 33 -9.54 -10.80 -19.90
N ASN A 34 -9.72 -11.54 -21.00
CA ASN A 34 -10.68 -11.24 -22.04
C ASN A 34 -11.53 -12.47 -22.41
N HIS A 35 -12.19 -13.05 -21.42
CA HIS A 35 -13.12 -14.19 -21.59
C HIS A 35 -12.50 -15.44 -22.20
N GLY A 36 -11.17 -15.56 -22.21
CA GLY A 36 -10.50 -16.71 -22.82
C GLY A 36 -10.45 -16.68 -24.35
N ILE A 37 -10.79 -15.53 -24.95
CA ILE A 37 -10.79 -15.35 -26.40
C ILE A 37 -9.42 -14.85 -26.84
N THR A 38 -8.93 -15.36 -27.98
CA THR A 38 -7.69 -14.88 -28.58
C THR A 38 -7.74 -13.37 -28.83
N ALA A 39 -6.69 -12.66 -28.40
CA ALA A 39 -6.61 -11.21 -28.48
C ALA A 39 -6.22 -10.69 -29.88
N ASP A 40 -5.71 -11.56 -30.75
CA ASP A 40 -5.26 -11.17 -32.08
C ASP A 40 -6.46 -11.13 -33.04
N PHE A 41 -6.91 -9.91 -33.37
CA PHE A 41 -7.98 -9.71 -34.35
C PHE A 41 -7.58 -10.22 -35.74
N ARG A 42 -6.28 -10.31 -36.05
CA ARG A 42 -5.78 -10.83 -37.34
C ARG A 42 -5.93 -12.34 -37.45
N GLN A 43 -6.15 -13.03 -36.33
CA GLN A 43 -6.45 -14.46 -36.26
C GLN A 43 -7.96 -14.73 -36.31
N ARG A 44 -8.79 -13.68 -36.44
CA ARG A 44 -10.25 -13.80 -36.55
C ARG A 44 -10.69 -13.66 -38.00
N ASP A 45 -11.59 -14.53 -38.43
CA ASP A 45 -12.27 -14.39 -39.73
C ASP A 45 -13.53 -13.54 -39.53
N GLY A 46 -13.35 -12.21 -39.62
CA GLY A 46 -14.43 -11.23 -39.45
C GLY A 46 -15.12 -11.31 -38.08
N TRP A 47 -16.29 -11.94 -38.05
CA TRP A 47 -17.13 -12.11 -36.86
C TRP A 47 -16.77 -13.35 -36.02
N PHE A 48 -16.01 -14.30 -36.58
CA PHE A 48 -15.69 -15.55 -35.92
C PHE A 48 -14.61 -15.38 -34.84
N TYR A 49 -14.91 -15.85 -33.63
CA TYR A 49 -13.94 -15.96 -32.55
C TYR A 49 -14.30 -17.16 -31.66
N GLU A 50 -13.29 -17.72 -31.02
CA GLU A 50 -13.44 -18.86 -30.12
C GLU A 50 -12.85 -18.56 -28.75
N MET A 51 -13.51 -19.10 -27.73
CA MET A 51 -12.99 -19.18 -26.38
C MET A 51 -12.10 -20.43 -26.29
N GLN A 52 -10.79 -20.22 -26.22
CA GLN A 52 -9.79 -21.30 -26.20
C GLN A 52 -9.52 -21.80 -24.77
N ASP A 53 -9.76 -20.95 -23.77
CA ASP A 53 -9.55 -21.22 -22.34
C ASP A 53 -10.66 -20.61 -21.50
N LEU A 54 -10.76 -20.97 -20.21
CA LEU A 54 -11.57 -20.20 -19.26
C LEU A 54 -10.89 -18.86 -18.95
N GLY A 55 -11.58 -17.75 -19.24
CA GLY A 55 -11.13 -16.42 -18.87
C GLY A 55 -12.26 -15.56 -18.30
N PHE A 56 -11.90 -14.38 -17.83
CA PHE A 56 -12.79 -13.44 -17.14
C PHE A 56 -12.84 -12.10 -17.86
N ASN A 57 -13.69 -11.20 -17.39
CA ASN A 57 -13.72 -9.81 -17.84
C ASN A 57 -12.89 -8.92 -16.91
N TYR A 58 -11.57 -8.89 -17.13
CA TYR A 58 -10.64 -8.02 -16.38
C TYR A 58 -10.02 -6.94 -17.28
N ARG A 59 -10.70 -6.58 -18.36
CA ARG A 59 -10.27 -5.48 -19.23
C ARG A 59 -10.40 -4.16 -18.48
N ILE A 60 -9.36 -3.34 -18.56
CA ILE A 60 -9.41 -1.94 -18.19
C ILE A 60 -10.03 -1.14 -19.34
N THR A 61 -10.82 -0.13 -19.03
CA THR A 61 -11.52 0.70 -20.03
C THR A 61 -10.64 1.86 -20.51
N ASP A 62 -10.94 2.42 -21.68
CA ASP A 62 -10.13 3.50 -22.27
C ASP A 62 -10.13 4.78 -21.43
N PHE A 63 -11.21 5.12 -20.71
CA PHE A 63 -11.22 6.28 -19.83
C PHE A 63 -10.29 6.08 -18.61
N GLN A 64 -10.23 4.86 -18.07
CA GLN A 64 -9.28 4.50 -17.00
C GLN A 64 -7.84 4.54 -17.52
N CYS A 65 -7.60 4.05 -18.74
CA CYS A 65 -6.31 4.15 -19.41
C CYS A 65 -5.89 5.61 -19.63
N ALA A 66 -6.81 6.50 -20.05
CA ALA A 66 -6.52 7.91 -20.24
C ALA A 66 -6.10 8.60 -18.93
N LEU A 67 -6.81 8.33 -17.83
CA LEU A 67 -6.41 8.79 -16.49
C LEU A 67 -5.04 8.23 -16.11
N GLY A 68 -4.82 6.93 -16.32
CA GLY A 68 -3.55 6.27 -16.02
C GLY A 68 -2.36 6.85 -16.78
N LEU A 69 -2.51 7.13 -18.07
CA LEU A 69 -1.47 7.76 -18.90
C LEU A 69 -1.14 9.18 -18.39
N SER A 70 -2.15 9.96 -18.02
CA SER A 70 -1.96 11.28 -17.42
C SER A 70 -1.27 11.22 -16.05
N GLN A 71 -1.57 10.23 -15.22
CA GLN A 71 -0.93 10.04 -13.91
C GLN A 71 0.51 9.51 -14.07
N LEU A 72 0.74 8.62 -15.03
CA LEU A 72 2.05 8.01 -15.28
C LEU A 72 3.10 9.04 -15.67
N SER A 73 2.73 10.08 -16.43
CA SER A 73 3.67 11.17 -16.78
C SER A 73 4.13 11.97 -15.57
N ARG A 74 3.34 12.00 -14.49
CA ARG A 74 3.63 12.67 -13.21
C ARG A 74 4.22 11.73 -12.15
N LEU A 75 4.22 10.42 -12.40
CA LEU A 75 4.67 9.46 -11.40
C LEU A 75 6.14 9.70 -10.94
N PRO A 76 7.10 10.07 -11.80
CA PRO A 76 8.46 10.34 -11.36
C PRO A 76 8.56 11.49 -10.34
N GLU A 77 7.88 12.61 -10.58
CA GLU A 77 7.87 13.76 -9.63
C GLU A 77 7.22 13.38 -8.30
N TRP A 78 6.14 12.60 -8.33
CA TRP A 78 5.44 12.18 -7.12
C TRP A 78 6.22 11.19 -6.27
N ILE A 79 6.95 10.27 -6.90
CA ILE A 79 7.83 9.35 -6.17
C ILE A 79 8.96 10.14 -5.50
N GLU A 80 9.54 11.12 -6.18
CA GLU A 80 10.62 11.92 -5.59
C GLU A 80 10.10 12.77 -4.43
N ARG A 81 8.94 13.42 -4.59
CA ARG A 81 8.31 14.17 -3.50
C ARG A 81 8.01 13.30 -2.28
N ARG A 82 7.55 12.06 -2.47
CA ARG A 82 7.35 11.11 -1.36
C ARG A 82 8.66 10.75 -0.65
N ARG A 83 9.78 10.65 -1.38
CA ARG A 83 11.11 10.42 -0.78
C ARG A 83 11.60 11.60 0.02
N GLU A 84 11.34 12.84 -0.44
CA GLU A 84 11.62 14.05 0.33
C GLU A 84 10.81 14.11 1.63
N ILE A 85 9.52 13.80 1.58
CA ILE A 85 8.68 13.74 2.78
C ILE A 85 9.21 12.65 3.73
N ALA A 86 9.52 11.47 3.20
CA ALA A 86 10.05 10.38 3.99
C ALA A 86 11.39 10.71 4.65
N SER A 87 12.29 11.45 3.99
CA SER A 87 13.57 11.85 4.59
C SER A 87 13.38 12.84 5.73
N LYS A 88 12.39 13.73 5.65
CA LYS A 88 12.01 14.64 6.76
C LYS A 88 11.44 13.86 7.94
N TYR A 89 10.57 12.89 7.68
CA TYR A 89 10.11 11.98 8.73
C TYR A 89 11.26 11.16 9.34
N ASP A 90 12.15 10.59 8.51
CA ASP A 90 13.30 9.81 9.00
C ASP A 90 14.17 10.65 9.94
N ALA A 91 14.44 11.93 9.59
CA ALA A 91 15.26 12.82 10.40
C ALA A 91 14.67 13.11 11.78
N GLU A 92 13.34 13.23 11.88
CA GLU A 92 12.63 13.53 13.12
C GLU A 92 12.39 12.28 13.97
N PHE A 93 11.97 11.19 13.34
CA PHE A 93 11.52 9.97 14.03
C PHE A 93 12.67 9.05 14.42
N THR A 94 13.78 9.01 13.67
CA THR A 94 14.94 8.18 14.05
C THR A 94 15.65 8.73 15.29
N ALA A 95 15.60 10.04 15.51
CA ALA A 95 16.15 10.68 16.70
C ALA A 95 15.21 10.56 17.92
N MET A 96 13.96 10.16 17.70
CA MET A 96 12.91 10.12 18.71
C MET A 96 12.85 8.74 19.34
N GLY A 97 13.03 8.65 20.65
CA GLY A 97 12.78 7.39 21.37
C GLY A 97 11.30 7.05 21.42
N GLY A 98 10.96 5.76 21.43
CA GLY A 98 9.59 5.27 21.64
C GLY A 98 8.85 4.85 20.37
N LEU A 99 9.48 5.03 19.20
CA LEU A 99 9.06 4.47 17.92
C LEU A 99 10.28 4.27 17.01
N ASN A 100 10.11 3.46 15.95
CA ASN A 100 11.06 3.34 14.85
C ASN A 100 10.32 3.41 13.51
N PRO A 101 10.79 4.22 12.54
CA PRO A 101 10.42 4.02 11.14
C PRO A 101 10.81 2.63 10.64
N LEU A 102 10.06 2.07 9.69
CA LEU A 102 10.47 0.83 9.04
C LEU A 102 11.75 1.01 8.22
N GLY A 103 12.66 0.04 8.34
CA GLY A 103 13.92 0.02 7.62
C GLY A 103 13.75 -0.09 6.10
N LYS A 104 14.77 0.38 5.38
CA LYS A 104 14.94 0.20 3.94
C LYS A 104 15.93 -0.94 3.69
N GLN A 105 15.72 -1.72 2.64
CA GLN A 105 16.74 -2.65 2.16
C GLN A 105 17.88 -1.88 1.47
N ASP A 106 19.11 -2.25 1.76
CA ASP A 106 20.30 -1.64 1.14
C ASP A 106 20.25 -1.74 -0.39
N GLY A 107 20.57 -0.63 -1.07
CA GLY A 107 20.52 -0.51 -2.52
C GLY A 107 19.11 -0.38 -3.13
N ALA A 108 18.04 -0.50 -2.34
CA ALA A 108 16.68 -0.34 -2.84
C ALA A 108 16.25 1.13 -2.88
N LYS A 109 15.58 1.54 -3.97
CA LYS A 109 14.91 2.85 -4.06
C LYS A 109 13.43 2.70 -3.70
N HIS A 110 13.10 2.92 -2.44
CA HIS A 110 11.72 2.83 -1.97
C HIS A 110 10.81 3.88 -2.64
N ALA A 111 9.57 3.50 -2.95
CA ALA A 111 8.59 4.39 -3.60
C ALA A 111 7.64 5.09 -2.60
N TYR A 112 7.67 4.64 -1.33
CA TYR A 112 6.93 5.24 -0.21
C TYR A 112 5.42 5.36 -0.48
N HIS A 113 4.80 4.22 -0.78
CA HIS A 113 3.33 4.11 -0.77
C HIS A 113 2.77 4.47 0.60
N LEU A 114 3.45 3.95 1.62
CA LEU A 114 3.17 4.15 3.04
C LEU A 114 4.45 4.59 3.71
N TYR A 115 4.29 5.43 4.73
CA TYR A 115 5.32 5.66 5.74
C TYR A 115 4.81 5.08 7.05
N VAL A 116 5.49 4.05 7.55
CA VAL A 116 5.04 3.26 8.69
C VAL A 116 6.03 3.42 9.83
N ILE A 117 5.49 3.79 10.99
CA ILE A 117 6.21 3.78 12.27
C ILE A 117 5.80 2.52 13.05
N ASN A 118 6.73 2.00 13.83
CA ASN A 118 6.52 0.88 14.74
C ASN A 118 6.79 1.36 16.17
N LEU A 119 5.77 1.39 17.02
CA LEU A 119 5.91 1.82 18.40
C LEU A 119 6.77 0.82 19.20
N GLU A 120 7.59 1.36 20.09
CA GLU A 120 8.45 0.57 20.98
C GLU A 120 7.88 0.50 22.41
N GLY A 121 8.42 -0.45 23.18
CA GLY A 121 8.13 -0.64 24.60
C GLY A 121 7.19 -1.80 24.89
N GLU A 122 6.74 -1.87 26.14
CA GLU A 122 5.73 -2.85 26.57
C GLU A 122 4.31 -2.42 26.19
N ASN A 123 3.36 -3.35 26.20
CA ASN A 123 1.93 -3.10 25.92
C ASN A 123 1.68 -2.39 24.58
N ARG A 124 2.51 -2.69 23.55
CA ARG A 124 2.47 -2.01 22.24
C ARG A 124 1.09 -1.93 21.62
N SER A 125 0.30 -3.01 21.70
CA SER A 125 -1.03 -3.05 21.08
C SER A 125 -1.99 -2.00 21.67
N GLU A 126 -1.95 -1.79 23.00
CA GLU A 126 -2.75 -0.77 23.69
C GLU A 126 -2.17 0.63 23.47
N LYS A 127 -0.85 0.77 23.55
CA LYS A 127 -0.16 2.03 23.22
C LYS A 127 -0.47 2.49 21.80
N ARG A 128 -0.44 1.59 20.82
CA ARG A 128 -0.81 1.83 19.42
C ARG A 128 -2.24 2.32 19.32
N LYS A 129 -3.18 1.72 20.04
CA LYS A 129 -4.59 2.14 20.04
C LYS A 129 -4.74 3.57 20.56
N GLN A 130 -4.08 3.91 21.68
CA GLN A 130 -4.14 5.25 22.27
C GLN A 130 -3.51 6.30 21.36
N VAL A 131 -2.30 6.04 20.84
CA VAL A 131 -1.63 6.92 19.88
C VAL A 131 -2.47 7.07 18.61
N PHE A 132 -2.99 5.97 18.05
CA PHE A 132 -3.85 6.01 16.85
C PHE A 132 -5.08 6.91 17.06
N ASN A 133 -5.78 6.75 18.17
CA ASN A 133 -6.96 7.56 18.49
C ASN A 133 -6.60 9.03 18.67
N TYR A 134 -5.52 9.33 19.41
CA TYR A 134 -5.03 10.69 19.59
C TYR A 134 -4.75 11.36 18.23
N LEU A 135 -4.01 10.68 17.34
CA LEU A 135 -3.67 11.24 16.02
C LEU A 135 -4.94 11.52 15.20
N ARG A 136 -5.94 10.63 15.26
CA ARG A 136 -7.24 10.82 14.59
C ARG A 136 -8.05 11.98 15.15
N GLU A 137 -8.11 12.12 16.46
CA GLU A 137 -8.79 13.22 17.16
C GLU A 137 -8.16 14.58 16.83
N HIS A 138 -6.86 14.60 16.55
CA HIS A 138 -6.10 15.78 16.13
C HIS A 138 -6.03 15.96 14.60
N GLY A 139 -6.93 15.30 13.86
CA GLY A 139 -7.14 15.54 12.43
C GLY A 139 -6.23 14.77 11.48
N LEU A 140 -5.36 13.88 11.98
CA LEU A 140 -4.48 13.09 11.12
C LEU A 140 -5.14 11.78 10.66
N GLY A 141 -5.24 11.60 9.35
CA GLY A 141 -5.75 10.38 8.72
C GLY A 141 -4.80 9.19 8.77
N VAL A 142 -4.54 8.63 9.95
CA VAL A 142 -3.65 7.47 10.15
C VAL A 142 -4.34 6.12 9.93
N GLN A 143 -3.58 5.09 9.54
CA GLN A 143 -4.11 3.73 9.33
C GLN A 143 -3.21 2.66 9.94
N VAL A 144 -3.68 1.41 10.03
CA VAL A 144 -2.87 0.26 10.40
C VAL A 144 -2.82 -0.71 9.22
N HIS A 145 -1.60 -1.00 8.75
CA HIS A 145 -1.35 -1.89 7.62
C HIS A 145 -0.34 -2.96 8.04
N TYR A 146 -0.75 -4.22 8.29
CA TYR A 146 -2.11 -4.78 8.22
C TYR A 146 -2.37 -5.71 9.40
N ILE A 147 -3.65 -5.98 9.67
CA ILE A 147 -4.04 -7.10 10.52
C ILE A 147 -3.50 -8.38 9.87
N PRO A 148 -2.80 -9.27 10.60
CA PRO A 148 -2.31 -10.53 10.05
C PRO A 148 -3.45 -11.37 9.48
N VAL A 149 -3.34 -11.75 8.21
CA VAL A 149 -4.46 -12.29 7.44
C VAL A 149 -5.01 -13.58 8.04
N HIS A 150 -4.15 -14.40 8.65
CA HIS A 150 -4.49 -15.67 9.29
C HIS A 150 -5.34 -15.50 10.55
N LEU A 151 -5.46 -14.29 11.08
CA LEU A 151 -6.30 -14.01 12.25
C LEU A 151 -7.74 -13.66 11.90
N HIS A 152 -8.06 -13.41 10.63
CA HIS A 152 -9.43 -13.13 10.22
C HIS A 152 -10.33 -14.37 10.37
N PRO A 153 -11.62 -14.19 10.73
CA PRO A 153 -12.56 -15.31 10.93
C PRO A 153 -12.61 -16.29 9.77
N TYR A 154 -12.65 -15.79 8.53
CA TYR A 154 -12.64 -16.64 7.34
C TYR A 154 -11.46 -17.62 7.32
N TYR A 155 -10.26 -17.17 7.70
CA TYR A 155 -9.08 -18.03 7.70
C TYR A 155 -9.09 -19.03 8.86
N LYS A 156 -9.53 -18.58 10.04
CA LYS A 156 -9.66 -19.43 11.22
C LYS A 156 -10.65 -20.57 10.96
N ASP A 157 -11.83 -20.23 10.45
CA ASP A 157 -12.95 -21.15 10.28
C ASP A 157 -12.74 -22.16 9.14
N ASN A 158 -12.07 -21.76 8.06
CA ASN A 158 -11.90 -22.61 6.87
C ASN A 158 -10.55 -23.33 6.81
N PHE A 159 -9.52 -22.85 7.53
CA PHE A 159 -8.16 -23.39 7.43
C PHE A 159 -7.51 -23.70 8.79
N GLY A 160 -8.22 -23.52 9.91
CA GLY A 160 -7.70 -23.86 11.25
C GLY A 160 -6.55 -22.97 11.72
N THR A 161 -6.42 -21.76 11.17
CA THR A 161 -5.41 -20.80 11.61
C THR A 161 -5.73 -20.27 13.01
N HIS A 162 -4.71 -19.84 13.75
CA HIS A 162 -4.84 -19.39 15.13
C HIS A 162 -3.73 -18.40 15.50
N GLU A 163 -3.90 -17.71 16.63
CA GLU A 163 -2.86 -16.86 17.22
C GLU A 163 -1.63 -17.68 17.60
N GLY A 164 -0.44 -17.10 17.45
CA GLY A 164 0.83 -17.78 17.62
C GLY A 164 1.29 -18.59 16.39
N LEU A 165 0.46 -18.73 15.35
CA LEU A 165 0.86 -19.42 14.12
C LEU A 165 1.91 -18.61 13.34
N CYS A 166 1.83 -17.29 13.38
CA CYS A 166 2.76 -16.39 12.70
C CYS A 166 3.24 -15.29 13.66
N PRO A 167 4.04 -15.65 14.69
CA PRO A 167 4.32 -14.77 15.83
C PRO A 167 5.03 -13.48 15.43
N VAL A 168 5.89 -13.52 14.42
CA VAL A 168 6.59 -12.32 13.91
C VAL A 168 5.62 -11.33 13.24
N ALA A 169 4.59 -11.82 12.54
CA ALA A 169 3.59 -10.96 11.90
C ALA A 169 2.65 -10.34 12.94
N GLU A 170 2.27 -11.12 13.94
CA GLU A 170 1.45 -10.69 15.08
C GLU A 170 2.18 -9.63 15.90
N GLU A 171 3.45 -9.88 16.21
CA GLU A 171 4.32 -8.94 16.91
C GLU A 171 4.49 -7.63 16.13
N ALA A 172 4.73 -7.70 14.82
CA ALA A 172 4.84 -6.51 14.00
C ALA A 172 3.55 -5.68 14.10
N TYR A 173 2.39 -6.30 13.88
CA TYR A 173 1.08 -5.64 13.89
C TYR A 173 0.79 -4.83 15.17
N ASP A 174 1.29 -5.27 16.32
CA ASP A 174 1.04 -4.62 17.61
C ASP A 174 1.48 -3.17 17.69
N GLY A 175 2.54 -2.79 16.96
CA GLY A 175 3.11 -1.45 17.02
C GLY A 175 2.90 -0.59 15.77
N LEU A 176 2.37 -1.12 14.67
CA LEU A 176 2.35 -0.38 13.39
C LEU A 176 1.31 0.74 13.35
N ILE A 177 1.75 1.91 12.92
CA ILE A 177 0.90 3.02 12.49
C ILE A 177 1.44 3.56 11.16
N SER A 178 0.58 3.65 10.16
CA SER A 178 0.85 4.30 8.89
C SER A 178 0.46 5.77 8.97
N LEU A 179 1.44 6.64 8.76
CA LEU A 179 1.27 8.09 8.77
C LEU A 179 0.85 8.60 7.39
N PRO A 180 0.27 9.81 7.30
CA PRO A 180 -0.01 10.45 6.02
C PRO A 180 1.24 10.48 5.11
N MET A 181 1.07 10.01 3.88
CA MET A 181 2.15 9.93 2.89
C MET A 181 1.55 10.02 1.49
N PHE A 182 1.57 11.23 0.91
CA PHE A 182 1.09 11.50 -0.44
C PHE A 182 1.79 12.72 -1.05
N PRO A 183 1.93 12.81 -2.39
CA PRO A 183 2.83 13.78 -3.02
C PRO A 183 2.34 15.23 -2.95
N LEU A 184 1.08 15.47 -2.58
CA LEU A 184 0.52 16.81 -2.42
C LEU A 184 0.71 17.40 -1.02
N MET A 185 1.34 16.66 -0.10
CA MET A 185 1.67 17.20 1.22
C MET A 185 2.66 18.34 1.09
N GLU A 186 2.33 19.48 1.70
CA GLU A 186 3.22 20.60 1.90
C GLU A 186 4.16 20.35 3.07
N ASP A 187 5.24 21.13 3.18
CA ASP A 187 6.19 20.97 4.27
C ASP A 187 5.59 21.27 5.64
N GLU A 188 4.59 22.16 5.71
CA GLU A 188 3.85 22.42 6.94
C GLU A 188 2.97 21.22 7.33
N ASP A 189 2.37 20.49 6.37
CA ASP A 189 1.64 19.24 6.66
C ASP A 189 2.58 18.20 7.29
N VAL A 190 3.79 18.08 6.76
CA VAL A 190 4.82 17.16 7.29
C VAL A 190 5.16 17.54 8.72
N LYS A 191 5.39 18.83 8.99
CA LYS A 191 5.69 19.36 10.32
C LYS A 191 4.53 19.11 11.29
N GLN A 192 3.29 19.39 10.88
CA GLN A 192 2.10 19.12 11.68
C GLN A 192 2.00 17.63 12.05
N VAL A 193 2.26 16.71 11.11
CA VAL A 193 2.29 15.28 11.41
C VAL A 193 3.35 14.96 12.47
N VAL A 194 4.57 15.46 12.31
CA VAL A 194 5.67 15.22 13.27
C VAL A 194 5.32 15.74 14.67
N GLU A 195 4.85 16.98 14.76
CA GLU A 195 4.49 17.61 16.04
C GLU A 195 3.35 16.87 16.74
N THR A 196 2.33 16.45 15.99
CA THR A 196 1.20 15.69 16.55
C THR A 196 1.64 14.30 17.01
N VAL A 197 2.53 13.63 16.28
CA VAL A 197 3.12 12.35 16.72
C VAL A 197 3.93 12.51 18.01
N LYS A 198 4.74 13.56 18.11
CA LYS A 198 5.49 13.89 19.35
C LYS A 198 4.54 14.08 20.53
N ALA A 199 3.49 14.88 20.35
CA ALA A 199 2.49 15.13 21.38
C ALA A 199 1.74 13.85 21.80
N ALA A 200 1.35 13.01 20.84
CA ALA A 200 0.69 11.73 21.11
C ALA A 200 1.55 10.79 21.97
N LEU A 201 2.86 10.72 21.69
CA LEU A 201 3.77 9.88 22.48
C LEU A 201 4.01 10.43 23.88
N ALA A 202 4.06 11.75 24.05
CA ALA A 202 4.22 12.40 25.36
C ALA A 202 3.01 12.09 26.25
N GLU A 203 1.79 12.37 25.74
CA GLU A 203 0.52 12.12 26.41
C GLU A 203 0.39 10.67 26.88
N VAL A 204 0.63 9.71 25.98
CA VAL A 204 0.52 8.27 26.29
C VAL A 204 1.62 7.79 27.25
N SER A 205 2.76 8.46 27.29
CA SER A 205 3.83 8.14 28.24
C SER A 205 3.64 8.80 29.62
N GLY A 206 2.58 9.60 29.81
CA GLY A 206 2.33 10.35 31.04
C GLY A 206 3.35 11.46 31.29
N LYS A 207 3.96 12.02 30.22
CA LYS A 207 4.89 13.15 30.26
C LYS A 207 4.29 14.37 29.60
#